data_AF-M9RDT5-F1
#
_entry.id   AF-M9RDT5-F1
#
_cell.length_a   1.000
_cell.length_b   1.000
_cell.length_c   1.000
_cell.angle_alpha   90.00
_cell.angle_beta   90.00
_cell.angle_gamma   90.00
#
_symmetry.space_group_name_H-M   'P 1'
#
loop_
_entity.id
_entity.type
_entity.pdbx_description
1 polymer ?
#
loop_
_entity_poly.entity_id
_entity_poly.type
_entity_poly.pdbx_seq_one_letter_code
_entity_poly.pdbx_strand_id
1 'polypeptide(L)'
;MDISRFILEVRYYVVGFRDHKEFFVWTETSDALHWGIIIRSTVLTGNTKNPTRLIRKVWQIIKLFIYLKKLPYFEVNVTDAKRSGIYMKFLSKLIGYESYQNGNNIFVLKIGNI
;
A
#
# COMPACT_ATOMS: atom_id res chain seq x y z
N MET A 1 -15.04 -0.64 0.83
CA MET A 1 -13.65 -0.51 0.37
C MET A 1 -13.24 0.93 0.57
N ASP A 2 -12.32 1.19 1.49
CA ASP A 2 -11.85 2.55 1.76
C ASP A 2 -10.74 2.91 0.76
N ILE A 3 -10.74 4.14 0.23
CA ILE A 3 -9.79 4.56 -0.81
C ILE A 3 -9.19 5.93 -0.54
N SER A 4 -7.99 6.15 -1.03
CA SER A 4 -7.27 7.43 -0.97
C SER A 4 -6.55 7.67 -2.29
N ARG A 5 -6.62 8.90 -2.79
CA ARG A 5 -6.06 9.30 -4.09
C ARG A 5 -4.92 10.28 -3.92
N PHE A 6 -3.91 10.19 -4.78
CA PHE A 6 -2.85 11.19 -4.86
C PHE A 6 -2.26 11.27 -6.27
N ILE A 7 -1.67 12.41 -6.60
CA ILE A 7 -0.97 12.62 -7.87
C ILE A 7 0.54 12.55 -7.63
N LEU A 8 1.24 11.83 -8.51
CA LEU A 8 2.71 11.82 -8.58
C LEU A 8 3.12 11.69 -10.05
N GLU A 9 4.07 12.53 -10.51
CA GLU A 9 4.58 12.47 -11.89
C GLU A 9 3.46 12.47 -12.95
N VAL A 10 2.43 13.32 -12.76
CA VAL A 10 1.27 13.49 -13.66
C VAL A 10 0.35 12.25 -13.73
N ARG A 11 0.53 11.27 -12.84
CA ARG A 11 -0.31 10.07 -12.76
C ARG A 11 -1.17 10.11 -11.52
N TYR A 12 -2.42 9.64 -11.66
CA TYR A 12 -3.34 9.45 -10.55
C TYR A 12 -3.13 8.06 -9.96
N TYR A 13 -2.75 8.02 -8.69
CA TYR A 13 -2.61 6.79 -7.93
C TYR A 13 -3.75 6.68 -6.93
N VAL A 14 -4.18 5.44 -6.70
CA VAL A 14 -5.16 5.12 -5.68
C VAL A 14 -4.59 4.05 -4.77
N VAL A 15 -4.70 4.29 -3.47
CA VAL A 15 -4.48 3.31 -2.41
C VAL A 15 -5.85 2.87 -1.92
N GLY A 16 -6.17 1.60 -2.05
CA GLY A 16 -7.41 1.00 -1.55
C GLY A 16 -7.15 0.05 -0.40
N PHE A 17 -8.10 -0.04 0.51
CA PHE A 17 -8.12 -1.00 1.61
C PHE A 17 -9.39 -1.84 1.52
N ARG A 18 -9.22 -3.17 1.45
CA ARG A 18 -10.28 -4.15 1.27
C ARG A 18 -10.33 -5.13 2.46
N ASP A 19 -11.55 -5.55 2.79
CA ASP A 19 -11.86 -6.60 3.78
C ASP A 19 -11.19 -6.44 5.14
N HIS A 20 -10.89 -5.19 5.49
CA HIS A 20 -10.17 -4.82 6.70
C HIS A 20 -8.79 -5.46 6.87
N LYS A 21 -8.19 -5.97 5.78
CA LYS A 21 -6.97 -6.78 5.84
C LYS A 21 -5.96 -6.46 4.76
N GLU A 22 -6.38 -5.99 3.59
CA GLU A 22 -5.52 -5.93 2.40
C GLU A 22 -5.42 -4.51 1.82
N PHE A 23 -4.19 -4.07 1.55
CA PHE A 23 -3.93 -2.81 0.83
C PHE A 23 -3.58 -3.08 -0.63
N PHE A 24 -4.18 -2.30 -1.54
CA PHE A 24 -3.95 -2.33 -2.97
C PHE A 24 -3.50 -0.96 -3.46
N VAL A 25 -2.61 -0.93 -4.45
CA VAL A 25 -2.21 0.30 -5.14
C VAL A 25 -2.38 0.11 -6.64
N TRP A 26 -3.12 1.01 -7.28
CA TRP A 26 -3.26 1.03 -8.74
C TRP A 26 -3.14 2.45 -9.27
N THR A 27 -2.95 2.56 -10.59
CA THR A 27 -3.07 3.84 -11.31
C THR A 27 -4.44 3.94 -11.96
N GLU A 28 -5.02 5.14 -11.92
CA GLU A 28 -6.18 5.51 -12.72
C GLU A 28 -5.68 6.30 -13.93
N THR A 29 -5.88 5.75 -15.12
CA THR A 29 -5.67 6.48 -16.38
C THR A 29 -7.02 6.77 -17.01
N SER A 30 -7.24 8.03 -17.39
CA SER A 30 -8.34 8.38 -18.29
C SER A 30 -8.00 7.81 -19.66
N ASP A 31 -8.79 6.87 -20.15
CA ASP A 31 -8.69 6.47 -21.54
C ASP A 31 -9.25 7.60 -22.42
N ALA A 32 -8.44 8.11 -23.36
CA ALA A 32 -8.89 9.12 -24.33
C ALA A 32 -9.87 8.53 -25.36
N LEU A 33 -9.96 7.20 -25.49
CA LEU A 33 -10.79 6.51 -26.48
C LEU A 33 -12.06 5.84 -25.91
N HIS A 34 -12.23 5.73 -24.59
CA HIS A 34 -13.31 4.94 -23.99
C HIS A 34 -14.08 5.69 -22.91
N TRP A 35 -14.95 6.63 -23.34
CA TRP A 35 -16.15 7.13 -22.61
C TRP A 35 -16.03 7.23 -21.06
N GLY A 36 -14.93 7.78 -20.54
CA GLY A 36 -14.76 8.01 -19.10
C GLY A 36 -14.58 6.77 -18.22
N ILE A 37 -14.19 5.61 -18.78
CA ILE A 37 -13.96 4.39 -18.01
C ILE A 37 -12.59 4.47 -17.30
N ILE A 38 -12.62 4.38 -15.96
CA ILE A 38 -11.41 4.30 -15.13
C ILE A 38 -10.87 2.86 -15.17
N ILE A 39 -9.79 2.64 -15.90
CA ILE A 39 -9.10 1.34 -15.93
C ILE A 39 -8.20 1.23 -14.70
N ARG A 40 -8.38 0.16 -13.90
CA ARG A 40 -7.53 -0.16 -12.75
C ARG A 40 -6.32 -0.98 -13.20
N SER A 41 -5.16 -0.34 -13.33
CA SER A 41 -3.91 -1.07 -13.57
C SER A 41 -3.22 -1.41 -12.24
N THR A 42 -3.29 -2.67 -11.84
CA THR A 42 -2.59 -3.24 -10.66
C THR A 42 -1.08 -3.39 -10.90
N VAL A 43 -0.64 -3.23 -12.14
CA VAL A 43 0.77 -3.22 -12.47
C VAL A 43 1.30 -1.83 -12.13
N LEU A 44 1.95 -1.71 -10.97
CA LEU A 44 2.96 -0.69 -10.72
C LEU A 44 4.11 -0.92 -11.73
N THR A 45 3.81 -0.71 -13.01
CA THR A 45 4.77 -0.77 -14.10
C THR A 45 5.87 0.21 -13.73
N GLY A 46 7.13 -0.24 -13.83
CA GLY A 46 8.34 0.48 -13.41
C GLY A 46 8.61 1.82 -14.12
N ASN A 47 7.58 2.46 -14.67
CA ASN A 47 7.60 3.72 -15.39
C ASN A 47 7.50 4.95 -14.47
N THR A 48 7.55 4.79 -13.14
CA THR A 48 7.72 5.93 -12.22
C THR A 48 9.20 6.29 -12.17
N LYS A 49 9.56 7.53 -12.49
CA LYS A 49 10.95 8.01 -12.47
C LYS A 49 11.56 7.92 -11.08
N ASN A 50 10.75 8.09 -10.02
CA ASN A 50 11.19 7.97 -8.64
C ASN A 50 10.36 6.95 -7.82
N PRO A 51 10.69 5.65 -7.90
CA PRO A 51 9.95 4.60 -7.21
C PRO A 51 9.98 4.75 -5.68
N THR A 52 11.07 5.25 -5.10
CA THR A 52 11.17 5.48 -3.65
C THR A 52 10.20 6.55 -3.18
N ARG A 53 10.03 7.63 -3.94
CA ARG A 53 9.07 8.71 -3.62
C ARG A 53 7.63 8.22 -3.68
N LEU A 54 7.31 7.36 -4.65
CA LEU A 54 6.01 6.71 -4.74
C LEU A 54 5.72 5.84 -3.52
N ILE A 55 6.65 4.95 -3.16
CA ILE A 55 6.50 4.06 -2.00
C ILE A 55 6.30 4.88 -0.71
N ARG A 56 7.04 5.98 -0.53
CA ARG A 56 6.86 6.86 0.64
C ARG A 56 5.46 7.47 0.72
N LYS A 57 4.89 7.93 -0.40
CA LYS A 57 3.53 8.51 -0.43
C LYS A 57 2.47 7.46 -0.12
N VAL A 58 2.56 6.29 -0.75
CA VAL A 58 1.70 5.14 -0.44
C VAL A 58 1.79 4.80 1.04
N TRP A 59 3.00 4.73 1.58
CA TRP A 59 3.24 4.39 2.97
C TRP A 59 2.62 5.39 3.96
N GLN A 60 2.71 6.69 3.68
CA GLN A 60 2.09 7.72 4.52
C GLN A 60 0.56 7.56 4.61
N ILE A 61 -0.09 7.23 3.49
CA ILE A 61 -1.53 6.99 3.43
C ILE A 61 -1.90 5.73 4.22
N ILE A 62 -1.19 4.62 3.99
CA ILE A 62 -1.39 3.35 4.71
C ILE A 62 -1.21 3.57 6.22
N LYS A 63 -0.15 4.27 6.64
CA LYS A 63 0.12 4.58 8.04
C LYS A 63 -1.02 5.37 8.67
N LEU A 64 -1.50 6.42 8.02
CA LEU A 64 -2.62 7.22 8.49
C LEU A 64 -3.87 6.34 8.68
N PHE A 65 -4.14 5.47 7.71
CA PHE A 65 -5.29 4.59 7.73
C PHE A 65 -5.24 3.59 8.90
N ILE A 66 -4.09 2.94 9.12
CA ILE A 66 -3.85 2.00 10.23
C ILE A 66 -4.19 2.66 11.58
N TYR A 67 -3.69 3.88 11.83
CA TYR A 67 -3.93 4.58 13.08
C TYR A 67 -5.37 5.09 13.24
N LEU A 68 -5.97 5.65 12.19
CA LEU A 68 -7.35 6.14 12.24
C LEU A 68 -8.34 5.01 12.52
N LYS A 69 -8.14 3.86 11.87
CA LYS A 69 -9.02 2.69 12.04
C LYS A 69 -8.61 1.80 13.23
N LYS A 70 -7.49 2.11 13.90
CA LYS A 70 -6.94 1.35 15.03
C LYS A 70 -6.86 -0.16 14.72
N LEU A 71 -6.37 -0.52 13.53
CA LEU A 71 -6.38 -1.91 13.08
C LEU A 71 -5.63 -2.80 14.10
N PRO A 72 -6.24 -3.89 14.59
CA PRO A 72 -5.59 -4.77 15.56
C PRO A 72 -4.53 -5.67 14.91
N TYR A 73 -4.73 -5.99 13.63
CA TYR A 73 -3.92 -6.87 12.81
C TYR A 73 -4.12 -6.56 11.33
N PHE A 74 -3.07 -6.73 10.52
CA PHE A 74 -3.17 -6.82 9.07
C PHE A 74 -2.01 -7.63 8.48
N GLU A 75 -2.16 -8.06 7.22
CA GLU A 75 -1.17 -8.87 6.52
C GLU A 75 -0.73 -8.17 5.23
N VAL A 76 0.55 -8.32 4.92
CA VAL A 76 1.10 -7.88 3.63
C VAL A 76 1.76 -9.07 2.95
N ASN A 77 1.17 -9.52 1.85
CA ASN A 77 1.80 -10.49 0.97
C ASN A 77 2.79 -9.80 0.02
N VAL A 78 4.05 -10.25 0.04
CA VAL A 78 5.14 -9.75 -0.79
C VAL A 78 5.86 -10.93 -1.42
N THR A 79 5.48 -11.29 -2.65
CA THR A 79 6.10 -12.38 -3.43
C THR A 79 7.50 -12.04 -3.95
N ASP A 80 7.87 -10.76 -4.00
CA ASP A 80 9.19 -10.30 -4.43
C ASP A 80 10.10 -10.09 -3.21
N ALA A 81 11.10 -10.98 -3.05
CA ALA A 81 12.04 -10.94 -1.93
C ALA A 81 12.80 -9.61 -1.81
N LYS A 82 13.11 -8.92 -2.93
CA LYS A 82 13.78 -7.61 -2.90
C LYS A 82 12.85 -6.54 -2.35
N ARG A 83 11.55 -6.64 -2.64
CA ARG A 83 10.54 -5.72 -2.09
C ARG A 83 10.24 -6.04 -0.64
N SER A 84 10.26 -7.29 -0.21
CA SER A 84 9.98 -7.68 1.18
C SER A 84 10.83 -6.88 2.19
N GLY A 85 12.13 -6.74 1.94
CA GLY A 85 13.01 -5.94 2.81
C GLY A 85 12.65 -4.45 2.87
N ILE A 86 12.08 -3.87 1.81
CA ILE A 86 11.61 -2.48 1.81
C ILE A 86 10.35 -2.36 2.67
N TYR A 87 9.40 -3.27 2.49
CA TYR A 87 8.14 -3.29 3.25
C TYR A 87 8.42 -3.51 4.73
N MET A 88 9.28 -4.46 5.09
CA MET A 88 9.66 -4.71 6.48
C MET A 88 10.29 -3.48 7.14
N LYS A 89 11.18 -2.74 6.43
CA LYS A 89 11.76 -1.48 6.92
C LYS A 89 10.75 -0.37 7.16
N PHE A 90 9.63 -0.38 6.45
CA PHE A 90 8.54 0.58 6.64
C PHE A 90 7.64 0.15 7.81
N LEU A 91 7.24 -1.12 7.83
CA LEU A 91 6.37 -1.71 8.85
C LEU A 91 7.03 -1.66 10.24
N SER A 92 8.34 -1.89 10.35
CA SER A 92 9.08 -1.78 11.61
C SER A 92 9.13 -0.37 12.21
N LYS A 93 8.74 0.66 11.43
CA LYS A 93 8.63 2.05 11.89
C LYS A 93 7.21 2.44 12.33
N LEU A 94 6.28 1.49 12.35
CA LEU A 94 4.94 1.70 12.91
C LEU A 94 5.01 1.65 14.43
N ILE A 95 4.91 2.81 15.07
CA ILE A 95 4.84 2.92 16.53
C ILE A 95 3.57 2.21 17.02
N GLY A 96 3.71 1.36 18.04
CA GLY A 96 2.59 0.60 18.60
C GLY A 96 2.21 -0.64 17.80
N TYR A 97 3.04 -1.06 16.85
CA TYR A 97 2.87 -2.28 16.09
C TYR A 97 4.17 -3.08 16.04
N GLU A 98 4.05 -4.41 16.02
CA GLU A 98 5.12 -5.36 15.76
C GLU A 98 4.89 -6.04 14.42
N SER A 99 5.97 -6.30 13.70
CA SER A 99 5.93 -6.93 12.37
C SER A 99 6.77 -8.19 12.34
N TYR A 100 6.22 -9.28 11.81
CA TYR A 100 6.85 -10.59 11.70
C TYR A 100 6.76 -11.10 10.27
N GLN A 101 7.86 -11.62 9.74
CA GLN A 101 7.87 -12.20 8.41
C GLN A 101 7.80 -13.73 8.49
N ASN A 102 6.91 -14.33 7.69
CA ASN A 102 6.82 -15.77 7.50
C ASN A 102 6.68 -16.07 6.00
N GLY A 103 7.73 -16.58 5.37
CA GLY A 103 7.79 -16.76 3.93
C GLY A 103 7.55 -15.43 3.18
N ASN A 104 6.52 -15.43 2.33
CA ASN A 104 6.12 -14.26 1.53
C ASN A 104 5.15 -13.33 2.28
N ASN A 105 4.76 -13.64 3.51
CA ASN A 105 3.80 -12.85 4.27
C ASN A 105 4.51 -12.06 5.37
N ILE A 106 4.11 -10.81 5.55
CA ILE A 106 4.48 -9.98 6.70
C ILE A 106 3.22 -9.73 7.51
N PHE A 107 3.20 -10.28 8.72
CA PHE A 107 2.14 -10.09 9.70
C PHE A 107 2.44 -8.86 10.54
N VAL A 108 1.45 -8.01 10.76
CA VAL A 108 1.59 -6.80 11.57
C VAL A 108 0.50 -6.79 12.64
N LEU A 109 0.94 -6.72 13.89
CA LEU A 109 0.11 -6.85 15.08
C LEU A 109 0.24 -5.60 15.94
N LYS A 110 -0.86 -5.11 16.50
CA LYS A 110 -0.81 -4.00 17.45
C LYS A 110 -0.21 -4.46 18.77
N ILE A 111 0.79 -3.74 19.30
CA ILE A 111 1.40 -4.01 20.60
C ILE A 111 0.33 -3.82 21.69
N GLY A 112 0.16 -4.83 22.54
CA GLY A 112 -0.89 -4.87 23.57
C GLY A 112 -2.17 -5.61 23.16
N ASN A 113 -2.20 -6.28 22.00
CA ASN A 113 -3.18 -7.32 21.66
C ASN A 113 -2.68 -8.74 21.99
N ILE A 114 -1.80 -8.86 22.98
CA ILE A 114 -1.44 -10.13 23.63
C ILE A 114 -2.21 -10.20 24.94
#